data_AF-A0A3Q0JHF9-F1
#
_entry.id   AF-A0A3Q0JHF9-F1
#
_cell.length_a   1.000
_cell.length_b   1.000
_cell.length_c   1.000
_cell.angle_alpha   90.00
_cell.angle_beta   90.00
_cell.angle_gamma   90.00
#
_symmetry.space_group_name_H-M   'P 1'
#
loop_
_entity.id
_entity.type
_entity.pdbx_description
1 polymer ?
#
loop_
_entity_poly.entity_id
_entity_poly.type
_entity_poly.pdbx_seq_one_letter_code
_entity_poly.pdbx_strand_id
1 'polypeptide(L)'
;MFYGLIKKRGRVPACDSFIVKRIAGPGLASNYYFQIKPEQALAAFEAKLELDELLAYQHQTEARIQQPQKDFSQFVEACFGPFSASLAKNGPYKELEKEADNLMTSLHEKLDRRKRELVSGLSPSLRSKVKLTTIELKIAIQQAALMLERFYPSHVFSRLGPEREEELWEVKGLARNDWAGLAGLIYAEIFSLDFLTPLDDSDTKFKLEPDSSIDLSRFTEMVRGAGGLDLLGPIYAPRGNIQVHSPYLEVAAFNPKSNLIKPDKNW
;
A
#
# COMPACT_ATOMS: atom_id res chain seq x y z
N MET A 1 -54.25 -16.32 -9.05
CA MET A 1 -54.73 -15.89 -10.38
C MET A 1 -53.83 -14.87 -11.11
N PHE A 2 -52.87 -14.20 -10.45
CA PHE A 2 -52.01 -13.19 -11.09
C PHE A 2 -50.74 -13.74 -11.79
N TYR A 3 -50.30 -14.96 -11.45
CA TYR A 3 -49.04 -15.53 -11.94
C TYR A 3 -49.03 -15.84 -13.45
N GLY A 4 -50.15 -16.31 -14.02
CA GLY A 4 -50.23 -16.66 -15.45
C GLY A 4 -50.30 -15.46 -16.40
N LEU A 5 -50.91 -14.36 -15.97
CA LEU A 5 -51.03 -13.12 -16.74
C LEU A 5 -49.73 -12.31 -16.74
N ILE A 6 -49.05 -12.23 -15.59
CA ILE A 6 -47.78 -11.49 -15.46
C ILE A 6 -46.65 -12.21 -16.21
N LYS A 7 -46.61 -13.55 -16.24
CA LYS A 7 -45.53 -14.29 -16.90
C LYS A 7 -45.47 -14.10 -18.42
N LYS A 8 -46.60 -13.82 -19.09
CA LYS A 8 -46.67 -13.58 -20.55
C LYS A 8 -46.47 -12.11 -20.96
N ARG A 9 -46.56 -11.15 -20.03
CA ARG A 9 -46.48 -9.70 -20.33
C ARG A 9 -45.48 -8.92 -19.47
N GLY A 10 -44.91 -9.53 -18.45
CA GLY A 10 -43.87 -8.95 -17.62
C GLY A 10 -42.55 -8.90 -18.37
N ARG A 11 -42.13 -7.71 -18.78
CA ARG A 11 -40.75 -7.48 -19.22
C ARG A 11 -39.85 -7.53 -17.99
N VAL A 12 -38.79 -8.33 -18.05
CA VAL A 12 -37.76 -8.33 -17.01
C VAL A 12 -37.05 -6.98 -17.07
N PRO A 13 -36.99 -6.20 -15.97
CA PRO A 13 -36.33 -4.90 -15.98
C PRO A 13 -34.84 -5.07 -16.28
N ALA A 14 -34.28 -4.19 -17.11
CA ALA A 14 -32.89 -4.26 -17.54
C ALA A 14 -31.90 -3.96 -16.39
N CYS A 15 -32.33 -3.19 -15.39
CA CYS A 15 -31.53 -2.79 -14.23
C CYS A 15 -32.40 -2.75 -12.97
N ASP A 16 -31.78 -2.93 -11.80
CA ASP A 16 -32.45 -2.77 -10.51
C ASP A 16 -32.65 -1.28 -10.17
N SER A 17 -33.76 -0.95 -9.52
CA SER A 17 -34.09 0.38 -8.98
C SER A 17 -34.57 0.24 -7.53
N PHE A 18 -34.62 1.35 -6.78
CA PHE A 18 -35.11 1.38 -5.39
C PHE A 18 -36.53 0.80 -5.24
N ILE A 19 -37.36 0.90 -6.29
CA ILE A 19 -38.77 0.46 -6.29
C ILE A 19 -38.93 -0.97 -6.81
N VAL A 20 -38.00 -1.45 -7.65
CA VAL A 20 -38.08 -2.77 -8.29
C VAL A 20 -36.68 -3.39 -8.31
N LYS A 21 -36.49 -4.43 -7.50
CA LYS A 21 -35.26 -5.21 -7.44
C LYS A 21 -35.53 -6.64 -7.92
N ARG A 22 -34.69 -7.16 -8.81
CA ARG A 22 -34.77 -8.55 -9.24
C ARG A 22 -34.34 -9.45 -8.08
N ILE A 23 -35.19 -10.41 -7.69
CA ILE A 23 -34.94 -11.33 -6.56
C ILE A 23 -34.56 -12.76 -6.99
N ALA A 24 -34.70 -13.10 -8.28
CA ALA A 24 -34.28 -14.38 -8.85
C ALA A 24 -34.05 -14.27 -10.38
N GLY A 25 -33.13 -15.08 -10.91
CA GLY A 25 -32.79 -15.16 -12.34
C GLY A 25 -31.30 -14.88 -12.64
N PRO A 26 -30.77 -15.33 -13.79
CA PRO A 26 -29.38 -15.07 -14.19
C PRO A 26 -29.08 -13.56 -14.27
N GLY A 27 -27.90 -13.15 -13.79
CA GLY A 27 -27.49 -11.74 -13.70
C GLY A 27 -28.04 -10.97 -12.48
N LEU A 28 -28.44 -11.67 -11.40
CA LEU A 28 -28.97 -11.06 -10.17
C LEU A 28 -27.92 -10.42 -9.27
N ALA A 29 -26.69 -10.93 -9.30
CA ALA A 29 -25.63 -10.38 -8.50
C ALA A 29 -25.16 -9.09 -9.16
N SER A 30 -25.63 -7.95 -8.65
CA SER A 30 -25.15 -6.63 -9.07
C SER A 30 -23.64 -6.48 -8.86
N ASN A 31 -23.08 -7.28 -7.94
CA ASN A 31 -21.67 -7.32 -7.60
C ASN A 31 -21.11 -8.70 -7.96
N TYR A 32 -20.12 -8.70 -8.84
CA TYR A 32 -19.31 -9.87 -9.15
C TYR A 32 -17.88 -9.61 -8.68
N TYR A 33 -17.18 -10.68 -8.33
CA TYR A 33 -15.79 -10.64 -7.89
C TYR A 33 -14.89 -11.46 -8.82
N PHE A 34 -13.61 -11.12 -8.78
CA PHE A 34 -12.56 -11.86 -9.47
C PHE A 34 -11.79 -12.69 -8.44
N GLN A 35 -11.89 -14.01 -8.56
CA GLN A 35 -11.09 -14.92 -7.75
C GLN A 35 -9.74 -15.12 -8.43
N ILE A 36 -8.67 -14.65 -7.79
CA ILE A 36 -7.29 -14.98 -8.18
C ILE A 36 -6.80 -16.20 -7.40
N LYS A 37 -5.62 -16.71 -7.75
CA LYS A 37 -4.93 -17.73 -6.96
C LYS A 37 -3.97 -17.09 -5.94
N PRO A 38 -3.64 -17.76 -4.82
CA PRO A 38 -2.67 -17.26 -3.85
C PRO A 38 -1.32 -16.88 -4.48
N GLU A 39 -0.87 -17.63 -5.48
CA GLU A 39 0.40 -17.40 -6.17
C GLU A 39 0.42 -16.06 -6.91
N GLN A 40 -0.72 -15.66 -7.50
CA GLN A 40 -0.85 -14.35 -8.15
C GLN A 40 -0.86 -13.22 -7.12
N ALA A 41 -1.47 -13.45 -5.96
CA ALA A 41 -1.44 -12.49 -4.85
C ALA A 41 -0.02 -12.30 -4.33
N LEU A 42 0.73 -13.39 -4.14
CA LEU A 42 2.12 -13.37 -3.70
C LEU A 42 3.06 -12.73 -4.73
N ALA A 43 2.81 -12.91 -6.03
CA ALA A 43 3.56 -12.23 -7.09
C ALA A 43 3.36 -10.70 -7.04
N ALA A 44 2.12 -10.25 -6.88
CA ALA A 44 1.84 -8.83 -6.69
C ALA A 44 2.44 -8.30 -5.37
N PHE A 45 2.47 -9.14 -4.33
CA PHE A 45 3.10 -8.83 -3.05
C PHE A 45 4.60 -8.63 -3.17
N GLU A 46 5.31 -9.52 -3.87
CA GLU A 46 6.75 -9.35 -4.12
C GLU A 46 7.06 -8.07 -4.89
N ALA A 47 6.28 -7.72 -5.92
CA ALA A 47 6.46 -6.46 -6.64
C ALA A 47 6.36 -5.24 -5.72
N LYS A 48 5.51 -5.32 -4.69
CA LYS A 48 5.39 -4.28 -3.66
C LYS A 48 6.57 -4.30 -2.68
N LEU A 49 7.08 -5.46 -2.28
CA LEU A 49 8.32 -5.56 -1.49
C LEU A 49 9.51 -4.92 -2.22
N GLU A 50 9.62 -5.17 -3.53
CA GLU A 50 10.66 -4.57 -4.35
C GLU A 50 10.51 -3.04 -4.40
N LEU A 51 9.29 -2.52 -4.52
CA LEU A 51 9.04 -1.09 -4.46
C LEU A 51 9.52 -0.47 -3.14
N ASP A 52 9.27 -1.14 -2.01
CA ASP A 52 9.71 -0.67 -0.70
C ASP A 52 11.25 -0.72 -0.57
N GLU A 53 11.92 -1.77 -1.11
CA GLU A 53 13.38 -1.81 -1.21
C GLU A 53 13.92 -0.69 -2.08
N LEU A 54 13.27 -0.38 -3.21
CA LEU A 54 13.69 0.71 -4.10
C LEU A 54 13.63 2.07 -3.39
N LEU A 55 12.66 2.30 -2.51
CA LEU A 55 12.58 3.51 -1.69
C LEU A 55 13.73 3.57 -0.67
N ALA A 56 14.03 2.45 -0.02
CA ALA A 56 15.17 2.37 0.90
C ALA A 56 16.52 2.57 0.18
N TYR A 57 16.67 1.97 -1.00
CA TYR A 57 17.82 2.13 -1.87
C TYR A 57 17.97 3.57 -2.36
N GLN A 58 16.86 4.22 -2.73
CA GLN A 58 16.85 5.63 -3.13
C GLN A 58 17.45 6.49 -2.01
N HIS A 59 16.88 6.40 -0.80
CA HIS A 59 17.34 7.19 0.34
C HIS A 59 18.83 6.97 0.64
N GLN A 60 19.29 5.71 0.68
CA GLN A 60 20.69 5.39 0.94
C GLN A 60 21.62 5.93 -0.16
N THR A 61 21.22 5.81 -1.41
CA THR A 61 22.05 6.21 -2.56
C THR A 61 22.10 7.73 -2.70
N GLU A 62 20.99 8.43 -2.47
CA GLU A 62 20.96 9.89 -2.42
C GLU A 62 21.90 10.44 -1.34
N ALA A 63 21.87 9.86 -0.15
CA ALA A 63 22.79 10.22 0.92
C ALA A 63 24.25 10.00 0.52
N ARG A 64 24.55 8.88 -0.15
CA ARG A 64 25.90 8.55 -0.64
C ARG A 64 26.37 9.51 -1.74
N ILE A 65 25.50 9.89 -2.68
CA ILE A 65 25.83 10.84 -3.76
C ILE A 65 26.15 12.22 -3.19
N GLN A 66 25.41 12.65 -2.16
CA GLN A 66 25.62 13.97 -1.54
C GLN A 66 26.79 14.01 -0.55
N GLN A 67 27.27 12.86 -0.06
CA GLN A 67 28.30 12.79 0.97
C GLN A 67 29.59 13.54 0.60
N PRO A 68 30.16 13.40 -0.61
CA PRO A 68 31.39 14.11 -0.97
C PRO A 68 31.26 15.63 -0.93
N GLN A 69 30.09 16.17 -1.28
CA GLN A 69 29.86 17.62 -1.19
C GLN A 69 29.86 18.08 0.26
N LYS A 70 29.20 17.33 1.14
CA LYS A 70 29.17 17.61 2.59
C LYS A 70 30.59 17.54 3.18
N ASP A 71 31.34 16.50 2.84
CA ASP A 71 32.72 16.31 3.30
C ASP A 71 33.63 17.45 2.83
N PHE A 72 33.51 17.86 1.56
CA PHE A 72 34.27 18.97 1.01
C PHE A 72 33.93 20.29 1.71
N SER A 73 32.64 20.59 1.91
CA SER A 73 32.21 21.79 2.62
C SER A 73 32.69 21.79 4.08
N GLN A 74 32.63 20.64 4.77
CA GLN A 74 33.16 20.50 6.13
C GLN A 74 34.68 20.68 6.20
N PHE A 75 35.41 20.12 5.24
CA PHE A 75 36.86 20.29 5.12
C PHE A 75 37.22 21.78 4.95
N VAL A 76 36.52 22.48 4.05
CA VAL A 76 36.79 23.91 3.81
C VAL A 76 36.48 24.74 5.06
N GLU A 77 35.37 24.48 5.73
CA GLU A 77 35.03 25.16 6.99
C GLU A 77 36.07 24.90 8.08
N ALA A 78 36.50 23.65 8.25
CA ALA A 78 37.48 23.26 9.28
C ALA A 78 38.87 23.85 9.02
N CYS A 79 39.32 23.89 7.76
CA CYS A 79 40.66 24.38 7.41
C CYS A 79 40.72 25.90 7.22
N PHE A 80 39.66 26.51 6.69
CA PHE A 80 39.67 27.89 6.21
C PHE A 80 38.68 28.82 6.92
N GLY A 81 37.72 28.27 7.67
CA GLY A 81 36.76 29.04 8.49
C GLY A 81 37.42 30.05 9.45
N PRO A 82 38.53 29.72 10.17
CA PRO A 82 39.24 30.67 11.03
C PRO A 82 39.78 31.90 10.29
N PHE A 83 39.94 31.82 8.97
CA PHE A 83 40.41 32.91 8.12
C PHE A 83 39.27 33.66 7.43
N SER A 84 38.02 33.41 7.82
CA SER A 84 36.81 33.96 7.16
C SER A 84 36.77 33.66 5.65
N ALA A 85 37.47 32.62 5.21
CA ALA A 85 37.43 32.16 3.84
C ALA A 85 36.25 31.21 3.65
N SER A 86 35.50 31.42 2.58
CA SER A 86 34.32 30.65 2.26
C SER A 86 34.51 29.79 1.01
N LEU A 87 33.68 28.77 0.90
CA LEU A 87 33.68 27.87 -0.25
C LEU A 87 33.31 28.61 -1.54
N ALA A 88 34.26 28.67 -2.47
CA ALA A 88 34.04 29.28 -3.76
C ALA A 88 33.22 28.35 -4.68
N LYS A 89 32.15 28.87 -5.28
CA LYS A 89 31.28 28.14 -6.23
C LYS A 89 31.87 28.07 -7.65
N ASN A 90 33.15 27.72 -7.74
CA ASN A 90 33.88 27.60 -8.99
C ASN A 90 34.96 26.50 -8.88
N GLY A 91 35.59 26.18 -10.01
CA GLY A 91 36.65 25.17 -10.03
C GLY A 91 36.18 23.77 -9.59
N PRO A 92 37.02 23.00 -8.86
CA PRO A 92 36.76 21.60 -8.53
C PRO A 92 35.44 21.36 -7.77
N TYR A 93 35.03 22.30 -6.91
CA TYR A 93 33.77 22.16 -6.18
C TYR A 93 32.55 22.22 -7.10
N LYS A 94 32.59 23.09 -8.11
CA LYS A 94 31.52 23.19 -9.12
C LYS A 94 31.45 21.95 -10.01
N GLU A 95 32.60 21.32 -10.29
CA GLU A 95 32.63 20.05 -11.02
C GLU A 95 32.01 18.92 -10.19
N LEU A 96 32.31 18.88 -8.89
CA LEU A 96 31.70 17.94 -7.95
C LEU A 96 30.18 18.14 -7.81
N GLU A 97 29.71 19.39 -7.72
CA GLU A 97 28.27 19.71 -7.74
C GLU A 97 27.61 19.14 -8.99
N LYS A 98 28.19 19.43 -10.16
CA LYS A 98 27.68 18.94 -11.45
C LYS A 98 27.67 17.42 -11.55
N GLU A 99 28.70 16.74 -11.05
CA GLU A 99 28.77 15.27 -11.06
C GLU A 99 27.66 14.66 -10.20
N ALA A 100 27.47 15.18 -8.99
CA ALA A 100 26.40 14.72 -8.10
C ALA A 100 25.01 14.96 -8.69
N ASP A 101 24.77 16.10 -9.34
CA ASP A 101 23.50 16.40 -10.02
C ASP A 101 23.23 15.41 -11.16
N ASN A 102 24.27 15.06 -11.94
CA ASN A 102 24.16 14.06 -12.99
C ASN A 102 23.84 12.66 -12.42
N LEU A 103 24.50 12.28 -11.33
CA LEU A 103 24.26 11.01 -10.64
C LEU A 103 22.85 10.96 -10.04
N MET A 104 22.39 12.05 -9.44
CA MET A 104 21.05 12.19 -8.89
C MET A 104 19.99 12.02 -9.98
N THR A 105 20.16 12.72 -11.11
CA THR A 105 19.29 12.60 -12.28
C THR A 105 19.26 11.16 -12.79
N SER A 106 20.42 10.53 -12.98
CA SER A 106 20.49 9.14 -13.42
C SER A 106 19.86 8.16 -12.42
N LEU A 107 19.93 8.44 -11.11
CA LEU A 107 19.31 7.61 -10.09
C LEU A 107 17.79 7.68 -10.21
N HIS A 108 17.22 8.88 -10.24
CA HIS A 108 15.76 9.08 -10.35
C HIS A 108 15.20 8.48 -11.64
N GLU A 109 15.87 8.67 -12.78
CA GLU A 109 15.44 8.08 -14.05
C GLU A 109 15.36 6.54 -14.00
N LYS A 110 16.37 5.89 -13.41
CA LYS A 110 16.42 4.43 -13.29
C LYS A 110 15.37 3.92 -12.30
N LEU A 111 15.20 4.59 -11.18
CA LEU A 111 14.19 4.26 -10.18
C LEU A 111 12.79 4.41 -10.75
N ASP A 112 12.49 5.52 -11.41
CA ASP A 112 11.17 5.77 -11.97
C ASP A 112 10.84 4.80 -13.10
N ARG A 113 11.83 4.40 -13.91
CA ARG A 113 11.66 3.32 -14.88
C ARG A 113 11.25 2.02 -14.20
N ARG A 114 11.97 1.62 -13.16
CA ARG A 114 11.68 0.38 -12.44
C ARG A 114 10.33 0.44 -11.71
N LYS A 115 10.00 1.57 -11.07
CA LYS A 115 8.70 1.79 -10.43
C LYS A 115 7.55 1.60 -11.43
N ARG A 116 7.69 2.09 -12.67
CA ARG A 116 6.67 1.89 -13.73
C ARG A 116 6.49 0.42 -14.12
N GLU A 117 7.57 -0.36 -14.15
CA GLU A 117 7.52 -1.80 -14.47
C GLU A 117 6.82 -2.63 -13.38
N LEU A 118 6.86 -2.17 -12.12
CA LEU A 118 6.31 -2.88 -10.96
C LEU A 118 4.82 -2.60 -10.71
N VAL A 119 4.23 -1.61 -11.37
CA VAL A 119 2.81 -1.26 -11.18
C VAL A 119 1.91 -2.27 -11.90
N SER A 120 0.94 -2.84 -11.19
CA SER A 120 0.02 -3.88 -11.73
C SER A 120 -0.92 -3.40 -12.85
N GLY A 121 -1.02 -2.08 -13.09
CA GLY A 121 -1.89 -1.48 -14.09
C GLY A 121 -3.40 -1.63 -13.81
N LEU A 122 -3.78 -2.24 -12.68
CA LEU A 122 -5.17 -2.48 -12.33
C LEU A 122 -5.86 -1.17 -11.88
N SER A 123 -7.02 -0.89 -12.47
CA SER A 123 -7.85 0.24 -12.02
C SER A 123 -8.31 0.06 -10.57
N PRO A 124 -8.52 1.15 -9.80
CA PRO A 124 -9.00 1.06 -8.42
C PRO A 124 -10.31 0.25 -8.29
N SER A 125 -11.22 0.39 -9.25
CA SER A 125 -12.49 -0.34 -9.33
C SER A 125 -12.33 -1.84 -9.57
N LEU A 126 -11.25 -2.27 -10.22
CA LEU A 126 -10.96 -3.68 -10.43
C LEU A 126 -10.29 -4.27 -9.19
N ARG A 127 -9.37 -3.52 -8.60
CA ARG A 127 -8.65 -3.93 -7.39
C ARG A 127 -9.58 -4.19 -6.20
N SER A 128 -10.69 -3.46 -6.07
CA SER A 128 -11.70 -3.73 -5.04
C SER A 128 -12.53 -5.00 -5.24
N LYS A 129 -12.54 -5.52 -6.47
CA LYS A 129 -13.27 -6.73 -6.83
C LYS A 129 -12.41 -8.00 -6.79
N VAL A 130 -11.10 -7.87 -6.61
CA VAL A 130 -10.19 -9.01 -6.49
C VAL A 130 -10.32 -9.61 -5.10
N LYS A 131 -10.48 -10.94 -5.03
CA LYS A 131 -10.73 -11.67 -3.79
C LYS A 131 -10.09 -13.06 -3.83
N LEU A 132 -9.95 -13.66 -2.65
CA LEU A 132 -9.55 -15.04 -2.41
C LEU A 132 -10.64 -15.75 -1.59
N THR A 133 -10.67 -17.09 -1.61
CA THR A 133 -11.44 -17.84 -0.61
C THR A 133 -10.80 -17.72 0.77
N THR A 134 -11.52 -18.07 1.83
CA THR A 134 -11.01 -18.01 3.21
C THR A 134 -9.71 -18.78 3.41
N ILE A 135 -9.61 -19.98 2.81
CA ILE A 135 -8.40 -20.81 2.91
C ILE A 135 -7.24 -20.18 2.13
N GLU A 136 -7.50 -19.78 0.90
CA GLU A 136 -6.50 -19.15 0.03
C GLU A 136 -5.97 -17.83 0.62
N LEU A 137 -6.85 -17.02 1.21
CA LEU A 137 -6.48 -15.75 1.84
C LEU A 137 -5.59 -15.97 3.07
N LYS A 138 -5.93 -16.95 3.93
CA LYS A 138 -5.08 -17.33 5.07
C LYS A 138 -3.68 -17.74 4.62
N ILE A 139 -3.59 -18.58 3.58
CA ILE A 139 -2.30 -19.01 3.04
C ILE A 139 -1.53 -17.81 2.47
N ALA A 140 -2.18 -16.94 1.70
CA ALA A 140 -1.54 -15.77 1.10
C ALA A 140 -1.00 -14.79 2.16
N ILE A 141 -1.73 -14.54 3.24
CA ILE A 141 -1.27 -13.70 4.36
C ILE A 141 -0.11 -14.36 5.10
N GLN A 142 -0.21 -15.66 5.39
CA GLN A 142 0.84 -16.39 6.10
C GLN A 142 2.15 -16.38 5.31
N GLN A 143 2.10 -16.69 4.01
CA GLN A 143 3.30 -16.71 3.17
C GLN A 143 3.86 -15.30 2.97
N ALA A 144 3.02 -14.28 2.82
CA ALA A 144 3.44 -12.90 2.77
C ALA A 144 4.14 -12.44 4.06
N ALA A 145 3.63 -12.84 5.23
CA ALA A 145 4.27 -12.54 6.51
C ALA A 145 5.68 -13.15 6.59
N LEU A 146 5.86 -14.40 6.15
CA LEU A 146 7.18 -15.05 6.08
C LEU A 146 8.12 -14.37 5.07
N MET A 147 7.58 -13.87 3.95
CA MET A 147 8.36 -13.07 3.00
C MET A 147 8.85 -11.78 3.66
N LEU A 148 7.96 -11.05 4.36
CA LEU A 148 8.31 -9.83 5.06
C LEU A 148 9.38 -10.07 6.13
N GLU A 149 9.19 -11.07 6.99
CA GLU A 149 10.11 -11.40 8.08
C GLU A 149 11.54 -11.66 7.58
N ARG A 150 11.68 -12.28 6.40
CA ARG A 150 12.99 -12.54 5.79
C ARG A 150 13.56 -11.34 5.05
N PHE A 151 12.70 -10.60 4.35
CA PHE A 151 13.09 -9.55 3.41
C PHE A 151 13.36 -8.21 4.11
N TYR A 152 12.44 -7.74 4.95
CA TYR A 152 12.49 -6.39 5.53
C TYR A 152 13.76 -6.13 6.35
N PRO A 153 14.17 -7.02 7.28
CA PRO A 153 15.37 -6.77 8.08
C PRO A 153 16.64 -6.62 7.24
N SER A 154 16.79 -7.46 6.21
CA SER A 154 18.01 -7.55 5.41
C SER A 154 18.05 -6.54 4.26
N HIS A 155 16.91 -6.19 3.66
CA HIS A 155 16.85 -5.32 2.47
C HIS A 155 16.37 -3.90 2.76
N VAL A 156 15.45 -3.71 3.70
CA VAL A 156 14.83 -2.41 3.98
C VAL A 156 15.46 -1.76 5.20
N PHE A 157 15.39 -2.41 6.37
CA PHE A 157 15.89 -1.84 7.62
C PHE A 157 17.41 -1.68 7.65
N SER A 158 18.15 -2.61 7.03
CA SER A 158 19.61 -2.51 6.88
C SER A 158 20.06 -1.23 6.16
N ARG A 159 19.21 -0.64 5.32
CA ARG A 159 19.49 0.61 4.56
C ARG A 159 19.01 1.86 5.27
N LEU A 160 17.94 1.75 6.05
CA LEU A 160 17.24 2.86 6.68
C LEU A 160 17.72 3.15 8.12
N GLY A 161 18.33 2.16 8.78
CA GLY A 161 18.75 2.25 10.18
C GLY A 161 17.64 1.86 11.18
N PRO A 162 17.99 1.70 12.47
CA PRO A 162 17.09 1.16 13.49
C PRO A 162 15.93 2.10 13.85
N GLU A 163 16.11 3.42 13.81
CA GLU A 163 15.07 4.40 14.15
C GLU A 163 13.85 4.29 13.23
N ARG A 164 14.07 3.99 11.94
CA ARG A 164 12.99 3.85 10.96
C ARG A 164 12.20 2.55 11.10
N GLU A 165 12.77 1.53 11.72
CA GLU A 165 12.03 0.30 12.03
C GLU A 165 10.95 0.59 13.06
N GLU A 166 11.29 1.28 14.16
CA GLU A 166 10.35 1.62 15.23
C GLU A 166 9.25 2.55 14.71
N GLU A 167 9.62 3.59 13.96
CA GLU A 167 8.69 4.51 13.31
C GLU A 167 7.69 3.77 12.40
N LEU A 168 8.16 2.75 11.65
CA LEU A 168 7.28 1.98 10.76
C LEU A 168 6.18 1.27 11.53
N TRP A 169 6.50 0.58 12.63
CA TRP A 169 5.51 -0.13 13.44
C TRP A 169 4.51 0.82 14.09
N GLU A 170 5.00 1.96 14.61
CA GLU A 170 4.17 3.00 15.23
C GLU A 170 3.20 3.64 14.23
N VAL A 171 3.70 4.09 13.07
CA VAL A 171 2.89 4.72 12.02
C VAL A 171 1.83 3.76 11.47
N LYS A 172 2.15 2.46 11.40
CA LYS A 172 1.20 1.42 10.96
C LYS A 172 0.26 0.96 12.08
N GLY A 173 0.46 1.40 13.32
CA GLY A 173 -0.35 1.01 14.47
C GLY A 173 -0.25 -0.49 14.79
N LEU A 174 0.91 -1.10 14.51
CA LEU A 174 1.17 -2.52 14.64
C LEU A 174 2.13 -2.79 15.81
N ALA A 175 1.99 -3.95 16.42
CA ALA A 175 3.00 -4.42 17.38
C ALA A 175 4.31 -4.75 16.65
N ARG A 176 5.43 -4.62 17.35
CA ARG A 176 6.74 -5.00 16.79
C ARG A 176 6.72 -6.46 16.35
N ASN A 177 7.22 -6.72 15.14
CA ASN A 177 7.23 -8.04 14.49
C ASN A 177 5.84 -8.60 14.15
N ASP A 178 4.79 -7.78 14.11
CA ASP A 178 3.48 -8.19 13.57
C ASP A 178 3.48 -8.23 12.04
N TRP A 179 4.21 -9.20 11.50
CA TRP A 179 4.37 -9.41 10.06
C TRP A 179 3.07 -9.77 9.35
N ALA A 180 2.15 -10.46 10.05
CA ALA A 180 0.85 -10.80 9.51
C ALA A 180 -0.04 -9.54 9.37
N GLY A 181 -0.04 -8.66 10.38
CA GLY A 181 -0.70 -7.37 10.30
C GLY A 181 -0.14 -6.50 9.17
N LEU A 182 1.19 -6.43 9.04
CA LEU A 182 1.84 -5.69 7.97
C LEU A 182 1.52 -6.26 6.58
N ALA A 183 1.51 -7.59 6.43
CA ALA A 183 1.09 -8.25 5.19
C ALA A 183 -0.36 -7.87 4.81
N GLY A 184 -1.27 -7.85 5.78
CA GLY A 184 -2.64 -7.40 5.57
C GLY A 184 -2.73 -5.96 5.06
N LEU A 185 -1.99 -5.04 5.67
CA LEU A 185 -1.95 -3.63 5.24
C LEU A 185 -1.38 -3.50 3.82
N ILE A 186 -0.34 -4.25 3.49
CA ILE A 186 0.26 -4.26 2.15
C ILE A 186 -0.72 -4.83 1.11
N TYR A 187 -1.42 -5.92 1.42
CA TYR A 187 -2.46 -6.44 0.52
C TYR A 187 -3.60 -5.43 0.31
N ALA A 188 -3.97 -4.68 1.35
CA ALA A 188 -4.94 -3.59 1.22
C ALA A 188 -4.43 -2.46 0.30
N GLU A 189 -3.12 -2.18 0.33
CA GLU A 189 -2.46 -1.21 -0.56
C GLU A 189 -2.30 -1.72 -2.00
N ILE A 190 -2.14 -3.02 -2.22
CA ILE A 190 -2.01 -3.63 -3.56
C ILE A 190 -3.38 -3.76 -4.23
N PHE A 191 -4.37 -4.25 -3.50
CA PHE A 191 -5.72 -4.50 -3.99
C PHE A 191 -6.68 -3.48 -3.38
N SER A 192 -7.21 -3.76 -2.20
CA SER A 192 -8.10 -2.85 -1.46
C SER A 192 -8.31 -3.41 -0.06
N LEU A 193 -8.89 -2.63 0.84
CA LEU A 193 -9.34 -3.14 2.14
C LEU A 193 -10.30 -4.33 1.99
N ASP A 194 -11.15 -4.32 0.95
CA ASP A 194 -12.10 -5.39 0.68
C ASP A 194 -11.40 -6.72 0.38
N PHE A 195 -10.16 -6.72 -0.12
CA PHE A 195 -9.41 -7.95 -0.38
C PHE A 195 -9.27 -8.83 0.87
N LEU A 196 -9.21 -8.22 2.05
CA LEU A 196 -9.09 -8.92 3.34
C LEU A 196 -10.39 -9.56 3.81
N THR A 197 -11.50 -9.34 3.09
CA THR A 197 -12.76 -10.04 3.30
C THR A 197 -12.86 -11.18 2.26
N PRO A 198 -12.84 -12.45 2.67
CA PRO A 198 -12.87 -13.58 1.74
C PRO A 198 -14.20 -13.67 0.99
N LEU A 199 -14.20 -14.43 -0.11
CA LEU A 199 -15.43 -14.75 -0.86
C LEU A 199 -16.37 -15.63 -0.04
N ASP A 200 -17.66 -15.32 -0.12
CA ASP A 200 -18.74 -16.18 0.35
C ASP A 200 -19.17 -17.19 -0.73
N ASP A 201 -19.80 -18.28 -0.31
CA ASP A 201 -20.29 -19.32 -1.24
C ASP A 201 -21.44 -18.82 -2.15
N SER A 202 -22.14 -17.76 -1.74
CA SER A 202 -23.21 -17.12 -2.49
C SER A 202 -22.73 -16.06 -3.48
N ASP A 203 -21.44 -15.70 -3.45
CA ASP A 203 -20.88 -14.67 -4.32
C ASP A 203 -20.79 -15.10 -5.78
N THR A 204 -21.13 -14.19 -6.68
CA THR A 204 -20.87 -14.39 -8.11
C THR A 204 -19.40 -14.10 -8.40
N LYS A 205 -18.65 -15.13 -8.82
CA LYS A 205 -17.21 -15.05 -9.01
C LYS A 205 -16.76 -15.54 -10.38
N PHE A 206 -15.75 -14.85 -10.92
CA PHE A 206 -15.01 -15.25 -12.12
C PHE A 206 -13.58 -15.62 -11.70
N LYS A 207 -13.16 -16.84 -12.04
CA LYS A 207 -11.78 -17.26 -11.78
C LYS A 207 -10.85 -16.64 -12.83
N LEU A 208 -9.81 -15.97 -12.37
CA LEU A 208 -8.76 -15.45 -13.20
C LEU A 208 -7.61 -16.44 -13.21
N GLU A 209 -7.38 -17.07 -14.36
CA GLU A 209 -6.20 -17.91 -14.56
C GLU A 209 -5.02 -17.06 -15.02
N PRO A 210 -3.80 -17.35 -14.54
CA PRO A 210 -2.60 -16.68 -15.02
C PRO A 210 -2.37 -17.02 -16.50
N ASP A 211 -1.71 -16.12 -17.23
CA ASP A 211 -1.24 -16.42 -18.58
C ASP A 211 -0.22 -17.57 -18.53
N SER A 212 -0.35 -18.51 -19.46
CA SER A 212 0.56 -19.63 -19.66
C SER A 212 2.03 -19.26 -19.80
N SER A 213 2.35 -18.03 -20.21
CA SER A 213 3.72 -17.55 -20.34
C SER A 213 4.36 -17.12 -19.02
N ILE A 214 3.58 -16.99 -17.94
CA ILE A 214 4.06 -16.50 -16.63
C ILE A 214 4.42 -17.68 -15.75
N ASP A 215 5.67 -17.71 -15.29
CA ASP A 215 6.13 -18.71 -14.33
C ASP A 215 5.77 -18.30 -12.89
N LEU A 216 4.90 -19.08 -12.26
CA LEU A 216 4.51 -18.94 -10.84
C LEU A 216 4.96 -20.16 -10.01
N SER A 217 5.85 -20.99 -10.53
CA SER A 217 6.30 -22.24 -9.89
C SER A 217 6.82 -22.00 -8.46
N ARG A 218 7.68 -21.00 -8.28
CA ARG A 218 8.24 -20.63 -6.96
C ARG A 218 7.14 -20.32 -5.94
N PHE A 219 6.11 -19.56 -6.32
CA PHE A 219 4.99 -19.25 -5.43
C PHE A 219 4.10 -20.47 -5.20
N THR A 220 3.93 -21.32 -6.22
CA THR A 220 3.18 -22.58 -6.10
C THR A 220 3.82 -23.49 -5.05
N GLU A 221 5.15 -23.58 -5.02
CA GLU A 221 5.89 -24.33 -4.02
C GLU A 221 5.70 -23.74 -2.61
N MET A 222 5.75 -22.41 -2.48
CA MET A 222 5.49 -21.73 -1.21
C MET A 222 4.09 -22.03 -0.67
N VAL A 223 3.07 -21.96 -1.54
CA VAL A 223 1.67 -22.25 -1.20
C VAL A 223 1.50 -23.71 -0.78
N ARG A 224 2.16 -24.65 -1.47
CA ARG A 224 2.16 -26.09 -1.09
C ARG A 224 2.85 -26.34 0.25
N GLY A 225 3.88 -25.57 0.58
CA GLY A 225 4.61 -25.64 1.85
C GLY A 225 3.86 -25.04 3.04
N ALA A 226 2.72 -24.36 2.83
CA ALA A 226 1.89 -23.77 3.87
C ALA A 226 1.07 -24.83 4.63
N GLY A 227 1.75 -25.72 5.34
CA GLY A 227 1.13 -26.69 6.25
C GLY A 227 0.68 -26.01 7.55
N GLY A 228 -0.62 -26.11 7.87
CA GLY A 228 -1.18 -25.71 9.17
C GLY A 228 -1.88 -24.35 9.17
N LEU A 229 -3.18 -24.35 8.85
CA LEU A 229 -4.09 -23.19 8.75
C LEU A 229 -4.39 -22.45 10.08
N ASP A 230 -3.65 -22.72 11.16
CA ASP A 230 -4.07 -22.39 12.53
C ASP A 230 -3.33 -21.19 13.16
N LEU A 231 -2.39 -20.57 12.44
CA LEU A 231 -1.57 -19.48 13.00
C LEU A 231 -2.22 -18.09 12.96
N LEU A 232 -3.23 -17.87 12.12
CA LEU A 232 -3.75 -16.52 11.84
C LEU A 232 -5.05 -16.15 12.58
N GLY A 233 -5.60 -17.03 13.42
CA GLY A 233 -6.91 -16.79 14.06
C GLY A 233 -8.02 -16.43 13.05
N PRO A 234 -9.10 -15.77 13.46
CA PRO A 234 -10.01 -15.09 12.54
C PRO A 234 -9.27 -13.90 11.91
N ILE A 235 -9.18 -13.86 10.58
CA ILE A 235 -8.64 -12.70 9.85
C ILE A 235 -9.61 -11.53 10.13
N TYR A 236 -9.31 -10.71 11.12
CA TYR A 236 -10.02 -9.46 11.34
C TYR A 236 -9.49 -8.46 10.34
N ALA A 237 -10.37 -7.97 9.46
CA ALA A 237 -10.08 -6.79 8.66
C ALA A 237 -9.59 -5.67 9.60
N PRO A 238 -8.52 -4.93 9.24
CA PRO A 238 -8.07 -3.82 10.06
C PRO A 238 -9.25 -2.87 10.23
N ARG A 239 -9.41 -2.37 11.46
CA ARG A 239 -10.43 -1.37 11.80
C ARG A 239 -10.41 -0.32 10.70
N GLY A 240 -11.60 0.01 10.19
CA GLY A 240 -11.77 0.94 9.08
C GLY A 240 -10.95 2.22 9.28
N ASN A 241 -10.77 2.98 8.21
CA ASN A 241 -9.97 4.20 8.16
C ASN A 241 -10.49 5.27 9.16
N ILE A 242 -10.27 5.07 10.46
CA ILE A 242 -10.65 5.98 11.53
C ILE A 242 -9.46 6.92 11.65
N GLN A 243 -9.53 8.04 10.95
CA GLN A 243 -8.71 9.20 11.29
C GLN A 243 -9.19 9.70 12.65
N VAL A 244 -8.62 9.15 13.73
CA VAL A 244 -8.75 9.74 15.06
C VAL A 244 -7.87 11.00 15.04
N HIS A 245 -8.46 12.13 14.65
CA HIS A 245 -7.83 13.41 14.94
C HIS A 245 -7.80 13.55 16.46
N SER A 246 -6.61 13.72 17.03
CA SER A 246 -6.47 14.19 18.40
C SER A 246 -7.38 15.40 18.57
N PRO A 247 -8.20 15.47 19.63
CA PRO A 247 -9.06 16.62 19.84
C PRO A 247 -8.18 17.87 19.87
N TYR A 248 -8.30 18.72 18.84
CA TYR A 248 -7.59 19.97 18.78
C TYR A 248 -8.42 21.01 19.52
N LEU A 249 -7.87 21.50 20.63
CA LEU A 249 -8.42 22.63 21.36
C LEU A 249 -7.83 23.89 20.74
N GLU A 250 -8.65 24.65 20.02
CA GLU A 250 -8.23 25.94 19.48
C GLU A 250 -7.99 26.91 20.64
N VAL A 251 -6.73 27.33 20.85
CA VAL A 251 -6.34 28.16 22.01
C VAL A 251 -7.09 29.51 22.03
N ALA A 252 -7.59 29.97 20.87
CA ALA A 252 -8.46 31.14 20.75
C ALA A 252 -9.82 30.98 21.46
N ALA A 253 -10.29 29.75 21.68
CA ALA A 253 -11.48 29.46 22.48
C ALA A 253 -11.31 29.83 23.96
N PHE A 254 -10.07 29.97 24.44
CA PHE A 254 -9.71 30.45 25.77
C PHE A 254 -9.26 31.92 25.76
N ASN A 255 -9.96 32.77 25.01
CA ASN A 255 -9.76 34.21 25.15
C ASN A 255 -10.77 34.78 26.17
N PRO A 256 -10.35 35.07 27.42
CA PRO A 256 -11.23 35.66 28.45
C PRO A 256 -11.71 37.08 28.11
N LYS A 257 -11.24 37.67 26.99
CA LYS A 257 -11.69 38.96 26.46
C LYS A 257 -12.57 38.83 25.20
N SER A 258 -12.88 37.60 24.76
CA SER A 258 -13.74 37.39 23.60
C SER A 258 -15.21 37.61 23.99
N ASN A 259 -15.77 38.75 23.57
CA ASN A 259 -17.20 39.03 23.69
C ASN A 259 -18.01 38.26 22.63
N LEU A 260 -18.01 36.93 22.71
CA LEU A 260 -18.89 36.07 21.90
C LEU A 260 -20.20 35.82 22.63
N ILE A 261 -20.96 36.90 22.88
CA ILE A 261 -22.41 36.81 23.06
C ILE A 261 -23.00 37.99 22.28
N LYS A 262 -23.35 37.75 21.01
CA LYS A 262 -24.46 38.49 20.40
C LYS A 262 -25.65 37.54 20.45
N PRO A 263 -26.74 37.88 21.17
CA PRO A 263 -27.97 37.12 21.06
C PRO A 263 -28.51 37.32 19.64
N ASP A 264 -28.80 36.22 18.95
CA ASP A 264 -29.54 36.25 17.69
C ASP A 264 -30.87 36.97 17.91
N LYS A 265 -30.98 38.17 17.34
CA LYS A 265 -32.28 38.75 17.01
C LYS A 265 -32.62 38.24 15.63
N ASN A 266 -33.54 37.29 15.56
CA ASN A 266 -34.65 37.31 14.60
C ASN A 266 -35.74 36.37 15.12
N TRP A 267 -36.95 36.92 15.21
CA TRP A 267 -38.22 36.20 15.36
C TRP A 267 -38.63 35.63 14.02
#